data_AF-A0A8D8W0U9-F1
#
_entry.id   AF-A0A8D8W0U9-F1
#
_cell.length_a   1.000
_cell.length_b   1.000
_cell.length_c   1.000
_cell.angle_alpha   90.00
_cell.angle_beta   90.00
_cell.angle_gamma   90.00
#
_symmetry.space_group_name_H-M   'P 1'
#
loop_
_entity.id
_entity.type
_entity.pdbx_description
1 polymer ?
#
loop_
_entity_poly.entity_id
_entity_poly.type
_entity_poly.pdbx_seq_one_letter_code
_entity_poly.pdbx_strand_id
1 'polypeptide(L)'
;MVANKLLHDRYPEIITIAEDVSGMPGSCRPVTEGGTGFDYRLGMAIPDKWIEYLKKFKDEDWSMGNIVHTLTNRRYMEKTVAYAESHDQVKYYRLDHGQYCAYTSYTDQ
;
A
#
# COMPACT_ATOMS: atom_id res chain seq x y z
N MET A 1 -16.00 -10.46 5.83
CA MET A 1 -16.87 -10.41 7.02
C MET A 1 -16.78 -11.70 7.84
N VAL A 2 -17.26 -12.85 7.36
CA VAL A 2 -17.23 -14.13 8.14
C VAL A 2 -15.80 -14.58 8.46
N ALA A 3 -14.87 -14.51 7.49
CA ALA A 3 -13.48 -14.90 7.70
C ALA A 3 -12.79 -14.06 8.79
N ASN A 4 -12.85 -12.73 8.70
CA ASN A 4 -12.25 -11.84 9.70
C ASN A 4 -12.89 -12.04 11.08
N LYS A 5 -14.23 -12.17 11.15
CA LYS A 5 -14.91 -12.45 12.42
C LYS A 5 -14.43 -13.76 13.07
N LEU A 6 -14.33 -14.83 12.29
CA LEU A 6 -13.81 -16.12 12.76
C LEU A 6 -12.37 -16.03 13.24
N LEU A 7 -11.50 -15.35 12.48
CA LEU A 7 -10.08 -15.22 12.79
C LEU A 7 -9.87 -14.43 14.08
N HIS A 8 -10.53 -13.29 14.24
CA HIS A 8 -10.41 -12.47 15.45
C HIS A 8 -11.09 -13.11 16.67
N ASP A 9 -12.12 -13.93 16.48
CA ASP A 9 -12.75 -14.68 17.58
C ASP A 9 -11.84 -15.83 18.07
N ARG A 10 -11.10 -16.46 17.15
CA ARG A 10 -10.18 -17.57 17.48
C ARG A 10 -8.82 -17.09 17.96
N TYR A 11 -8.31 -16.01 17.37
CA TYR A 11 -6.99 -15.45 17.61
C TYR A 11 -7.10 -13.92 17.74
N PRO A 12 -7.31 -13.39 18.95
CA PRO A 12 -7.54 -11.96 19.16
C PRO A 12 -6.38 -11.05 18.70
N GLU A 13 -5.16 -11.58 18.63
CA GLU A 13 -3.95 -10.84 18.24
C GLU A 13 -3.62 -10.97 16.74
N ILE A 14 -4.44 -11.68 15.95
CA ILE A 14 -4.18 -11.81 14.52
C ILE A 14 -4.34 -10.48 13.80
N ILE A 15 -3.46 -10.22 12.85
CA ILE A 15 -3.51 -9.04 11.98
C ILE A 15 -3.91 -9.50 10.59
N THR A 16 -4.97 -8.90 10.06
CA THR A 16 -5.47 -9.13 8.71
C THR A 16 -5.27 -7.86 7.88
N ILE A 17 -4.67 -8.03 6.69
CA ILE A 17 -4.34 -6.92 5.78
C ILE A 17 -5.10 -7.10 4.49
N ALA A 18 -5.82 -6.06 4.07
CA ALA A 18 -6.49 -6.00 2.78
C ALA A 18 -5.58 -5.38 1.71
N GLU A 19 -5.33 -6.14 0.65
CA GLU A 19 -4.81 -5.63 -0.61
C GLU A 19 -6.00 -5.20 -1.50
N ASP A 20 -6.39 -3.92 -1.39
CA ASP A 20 -7.49 -3.35 -2.15
C ASP A 20 -7.07 -2.01 -2.78
N VAL A 21 -7.05 -2.00 -4.12
CA VAL A 21 -6.73 -0.83 -4.95
C VAL A 21 -7.89 0.17 -4.99
N SER A 22 -9.13 -0.31 -4.86
CA SER A 22 -10.34 0.51 -5.06
C SER A 22 -10.52 1.57 -3.96
N GLY A 23 -10.03 1.27 -2.76
CA GLY A 23 -10.19 2.09 -1.58
C GLY A 23 -11.62 2.15 -1.07
N MET A 24 -12.30 1.01 -1.11
CA MET A 24 -13.65 0.84 -0.59
C MET A 24 -13.74 1.33 0.86
N PRO A 25 -14.70 2.23 1.19
CA PRO A 25 -14.89 2.70 2.55
C PRO A 25 -15.42 1.56 3.43
N GLY A 26 -14.95 1.48 4.68
CA GLY A 26 -15.40 0.45 5.61
C GLY A 26 -14.63 -0.87 5.51
N SER A 27 -13.66 -0.99 4.59
CA SER A 27 -12.81 -2.19 4.46
C SER A 27 -12.08 -2.53 5.76
N CYS A 28 -11.54 -1.51 6.43
CA CYS A 28 -10.81 -1.65 7.69
C CYS A 28 -11.64 -1.24 8.92
N ARG A 29 -12.97 -1.33 8.83
CA ARG A 29 -13.88 -1.10 9.97
C ARG A 29 -14.36 -2.43 10.56
N PRO A 30 -14.66 -2.47 11.87
CA PRO A 30 -15.18 -3.67 12.52
C PRO A 30 -16.46 -4.19 11.84
N VAL A 31 -16.64 -5.51 11.84
CA VAL A 31 -17.85 -6.15 11.28
C VAL A 31 -19.12 -5.68 11.99
N THR A 32 -19.04 -5.31 13.27
CA THR A 32 -20.17 -4.76 14.05
C THR A 32 -20.65 -3.40 13.53
N GLU A 33 -19.82 -2.65 12.82
CA GLU A 33 -20.16 -1.37 12.21
C GLU A 33 -20.59 -1.51 10.74
N GLY A 34 -20.73 -2.74 10.24
CA GLY A 34 -20.99 -3.02 8.82
C GLY A 34 -19.74 -2.99 7.94
N GLY A 35 -18.55 -2.93 8.55
CA GLY A 35 -17.27 -3.02 7.84
C GLY A 35 -16.86 -4.44 7.49
N THR A 36 -15.79 -4.59 6.72
CA THR A 36 -15.32 -5.92 6.28
C THR A 36 -14.52 -6.64 7.36
N GLY A 37 -14.00 -5.91 8.34
CA GLY A 37 -13.29 -6.42 9.51
C GLY A 37 -11.78 -6.57 9.35
N PHE A 38 -11.15 -5.92 8.36
CA PHE A 38 -9.69 -5.93 8.27
C PHE A 38 -9.06 -4.93 9.24
N ASP A 39 -7.82 -5.19 9.68
CA ASP A 39 -7.10 -4.29 10.58
C ASP A 39 -6.38 -3.18 9.82
N TYR A 40 -5.81 -3.53 8.67
CA TYR A 40 -5.02 -2.63 7.83
C TYR A 40 -5.36 -2.79 6.35
N ARG A 41 -5.12 -1.73 5.59
CA ARG A 41 -5.11 -1.75 4.12
C ARG A 41 -3.78 -1.29 3.56
N LEU A 42 -3.48 -1.71 2.34
CA LEU A 42 -2.30 -1.26 1.61
C LEU A 42 -2.51 0.12 0.98
N GLY A 43 -1.54 1.02 1.16
CA GLY A 43 -1.52 2.37 0.59
C GLY A 43 -1.02 2.40 -0.85
N MET A 44 -1.73 1.72 -1.75
CA MET A 44 -1.24 1.43 -3.12
C MET A 44 -1.01 2.65 -4.02
N ALA A 45 -1.53 3.83 -3.64
CA ALA A 45 -1.32 5.08 -4.37
C ALA A 45 0.07 5.72 -4.14
N ILE A 46 0.76 5.38 -3.05
CA ILE A 46 2.06 5.97 -2.70
C ILE A 46 3.16 5.54 -3.70
N PRO A 47 3.32 4.24 -4.03
CA PRO A 47 4.31 3.79 -5.00
C PRO A 47 4.11 4.38 -6.40
N ASP A 48 2.86 4.47 -6.87
CA ASP A 48 2.54 5.06 -8.18
C ASP A 48 3.00 6.52 -8.26
N LYS A 49 2.93 7.25 -7.15
CA LYS A 49 3.38 8.63 -7.08
C LYS A 49 4.89 8.75 -7.22
N TRP A 50 5.64 7.85 -6.58
CA TRP A 50 7.09 7.80 -6.73
C TRP A 50 7.49 7.44 -8.17
N ILE A 51 6.79 6.51 -8.82
CA ILE A 51 7.02 6.19 -10.24
C ILE A 51 6.78 7.44 -11.11
N GLU A 52 5.67 8.14 -10.88
CA GLU A 52 5.34 9.34 -11.64
C GLU A 52 6.43 10.41 -11.53
N TYR A 53 6.90 10.69 -10.31
CA TYR A 53 7.94 11.67 -10.05
C TYR A 53 9.26 11.28 -10.70
N LEU A 54 9.69 10.03 -10.53
CA LEU A 54 10.95 9.52 -11.09
C LEU A 54 10.95 9.45 -12.63
N LYS A 55 9.79 9.23 -13.27
CA LYS A 55 9.71 9.10 -14.74
C LYS A 55 9.40 10.42 -15.46
N LYS A 56 8.63 11.32 -14.86
CA LYS A 56 8.04 12.47 -15.57
C LYS A 56 8.58 13.84 -15.16
N PHE A 57 9.13 13.96 -13.95
CA PHE A 57 9.55 15.25 -13.39
C PHE A 57 11.04 15.24 -13.08
N LYS A 58 11.70 16.37 -13.29
CA LYS A 58 13.06 16.59 -12.78
C LYS A 58 12.98 16.93 -11.29
N ASP A 59 14.07 16.69 -10.57
CA ASP A 59 14.14 16.88 -9.12
C ASP A 59 13.75 18.30 -8.68
N GLU A 60 14.04 19.31 -9.50
CA GLU A 60 13.70 20.72 -9.19
C GLU A 60 12.20 21.02 -9.29
N ASP A 61 11.46 20.23 -10.07
CA ASP A 61 10.02 20.42 -10.32
C ASP A 61 9.15 19.64 -9.31
N TRP A 62 9.76 19.06 -8.26
CA TRP A 62 9.05 18.27 -7.28
C TRP A 62 8.18 19.14 -6.36
N SER A 63 6.86 19.05 -6.55
CA SER A 63 5.90 19.69 -5.64
C SER A 63 5.81 18.94 -4.31
N MET A 64 6.38 19.53 -3.25
CA MET A 64 6.32 19.00 -1.88
C MET A 64 4.88 18.90 -1.37
N GLY A 65 4.01 19.85 -1.74
CA GLY A 65 2.60 19.83 -1.35
C GLY A 65 1.86 18.60 -1.89
N ASN A 66 2.14 18.22 -3.14
CA ASN A 66 1.55 17.02 -3.74
C ASN A 66 2.05 15.74 -3.07
N ILE A 67 3.34 15.66 -2.73
CA ILE A 67 3.91 14.50 -2.02
C ILE A 67 3.25 14.34 -0.66
N VAL A 68 3.20 15.41 0.13
CA VAL A 68 2.57 15.40 1.45
C VAL A 68 1.09 15.03 1.34
N HIS A 69 0.37 15.59 0.36
CA HIS A 69 -1.02 15.24 0.13
C HIS A 69 -1.19 13.75 -0.16
N THR A 70 -0.40 13.15 -1.05
CA THR A 70 -0.48 11.72 -1.36
C THR A 70 -0.16 10.84 -0.14
N LEU A 71 0.83 11.21 0.67
CA LEU A 71 1.20 10.45 1.88
C LEU A 71 0.17 10.55 3.00
N THR A 72 -0.56 11.67 3.08
CA THR A 72 -1.51 11.96 4.16
C THR A 72 -2.97 11.73 3.78
N ASN A 73 -3.29 11.60 2.49
CA ASN A 73 -4.63 11.36 1.99
C ASN A 73 -5.10 9.92 2.28
N ARG A 74 -5.49 9.69 3.54
CA ARG A 74 -6.05 8.45 4.04
C ARG A 74 -7.28 8.72 4.88
N ARG A 75 -8.21 7.75 4.92
CA ARG A 75 -9.42 7.86 5.72
C ARG A 75 -9.06 7.81 7.20
N TYR A 76 -9.56 8.79 7.97
CA TYR A 76 -9.42 8.78 9.41
C TYR A 76 -10.09 7.51 9.99
N MET A 77 -9.46 6.88 10.97
CA MET A 77 -9.90 5.63 11.61
C MET A 77 -9.80 4.35 10.76
N GLU A 78 -9.19 4.40 9.57
CA GLU A 78 -8.76 3.21 8.81
C GLU A 78 -7.22 3.19 8.80
N LYS A 79 -6.63 2.11 9.33
CA LYS A 79 -5.17 2.01 9.36
C LYS A 79 -4.65 1.61 7.98
N THR A 80 -3.60 2.28 7.53
CA THR A 80 -2.99 2.02 6.23
C THR A 80 -1.51 1.70 6.42
N VAL A 81 -1.05 0.62 5.80
CA VAL A 81 0.38 0.31 5.64
C VAL A 81 0.89 1.06 4.41
N ALA A 82 1.79 2.00 4.66
CA ALA A 82 2.47 2.75 3.60
C ALA A 82 3.78 2.05 3.23
N TYR A 83 4.10 2.04 1.94
CA TYR A 83 5.33 1.51 1.40
C TYR A 83 5.74 2.36 0.19
N ALA A 84 7.05 2.55 0.00
CA ALA A 84 7.59 3.35 -1.10
C ALA A 84 7.57 2.58 -2.42
N GLU A 85 7.78 1.27 -2.34
CA GLU A 85 7.81 0.36 -3.49
C GLU A 85 7.23 -1.01 -3.14
N SER A 86 6.71 -1.74 -4.13
CA SER A 86 6.19 -3.09 -3.97
C SER A 86 6.69 -4.08 -5.02
N HIS A 87 6.53 -5.35 -4.68
CA HIS A 87 6.83 -6.47 -5.56
C HIS A 87 6.06 -6.44 -6.90
N ASP A 88 4.90 -5.79 -6.95
CA ASP A 88 4.15 -5.63 -8.21
C ASP A 88 4.86 -4.73 -9.20
N GLN A 89 5.57 -3.71 -8.73
CA GLN A 89 6.33 -2.81 -9.60
C GLN A 89 7.48 -3.56 -10.29
N VAL A 90 8.09 -4.55 -9.64
CA VAL A 90 9.15 -5.40 -10.24
C VAL A 90 8.66 -6.07 -11.52
N LYS A 91 7.38 -6.47 -11.57
CA LYS A 91 6.78 -7.08 -12.77
C LYS A 91 6.67 -6.07 -13.92
N TYR A 92 6.35 -4.81 -13.62
CA TYR A 92 6.26 -3.73 -14.60
C TYR A 92 7.64 -3.26 -15.10
N TYR A 93 8.62 -3.10 -14.22
CA TYR A 93 9.97 -2.67 -14.60
C TYR A 93 10.71 -3.72 -15.45
N ARG A 94 10.40 -5.01 -15.25
CA ARG A 94 10.97 -6.11 -16.05
C ARG A 94 10.54 -6.06 -17.53
N LEU A 95 9.38 -5.47 -17.84
CA LEU A 95 8.86 -5.36 -19.20
C LEU A 95 9.38 -4.13 -19.95
N ASP A 96 9.66 -3.04 -19.24
CA ASP A 96 9.98 -1.76 -19.87
C ASP A 96 11.49 -1.59 -20.15
N HIS A 97 12.42 -2.03 -19.30
CA HIS A 97 13.82 -1.58 -19.37
C HIS A 97 14.92 -2.64 -19.23
N GLY A 98 14.61 -3.93 -19.03
CA GLY A 98 15.66 -4.94 -18.77
C GLY A 98 16.56 -4.62 -17.55
N GLN A 99 16.23 -3.58 -16.78
CA GLN A 99 16.89 -3.18 -15.55
C GLN A 99 16.19 -3.92 -14.42
N TYR A 100 16.93 -4.86 -13.82
CA TYR A 100 16.64 -5.34 -12.48
C TYR A 100 16.51 -4.12 -11.56
N CYS A 101 15.44 -4.10 -10.75
CA CYS A 101 15.32 -3.20 -9.60
C CYS A 101 16.70 -3.01 -8.96
N ALA A 102 17.17 -1.76 -8.92
CA ALA A 102 18.40 -1.43 -8.23
C ALA A 102 18.26 -1.91 -6.77
N TYR A 103 19.26 -2.66 -6.31
CA TYR A 103 19.43 -3.15 -4.93
C TYR A 103 18.58 -4.34 -4.48
N THR A 104 18.72 -5.49 -5.15
CA THR A 104 18.98 -6.72 -4.40
C THR A 104 20.49 -6.91 -4.35
N SER A 105 21.14 -6.36 -3.32
CA SER A 105 22.42 -6.91 -2.88
C SER A 105 22.16 -8.36 -2.47
N TYR A 106 22.43 -9.28 -3.38
CA TYR A 106 22.74 -10.66 -3.03
C TYR A 106 23.88 -10.60 -2.01
N THR A 107 23.56 -10.72 -0.73
CA THR A 107 24.49 -11.32 0.21
C THR A 107 24.43 -12.83 -0.06
N ASP A 108 25.19 -13.25 -1.07
CA ASP A 108 25.68 -14.62 -1.14
C ASP A 108 26.56 -14.83 0.10
N GLN A 109 26.06 -15.61 1.04
CA GLN A 109 26.85 -16.50 1.91
C GLN A 109 26.21 -17.87 1.89
#